data_AF-A0A9Q3H3S1-F1
#
_entry.id   AF-A0A9Q3H3S1-F1
#
_cell.length_a   1.000
_cell.length_b   1.000
_cell.length_c   1.000
_cell.angle_alpha   90.00
_cell.angle_beta   90.00
_cell.angle_gamma   90.00
#
_symmetry.space_group_name_H-M   'P 1'
#
loop_
_entity.id
_entity.type
_entity.pdbx_description
1 polymer ?
#
loop_
_entity_poly.entity_id
_entity_poly.type
_entity_poly.pdbx_seq_one_letter_code
_entity_poly.pdbx_strand_id
1 'polypeptide(L)'
;MIEKERHYSNRCRQDYFKYAKERWDKSHKPPDFKIGDLVLVSTLNFNNMKGPKKLKDSFSGPFMIKALNGPNAVQLELIGKLMNKHPALPVSLIEPYSSSERKLFPLRNKTPLEIPPLEEGEEKKIVKVLKERRTEKKKGNTL
;
A
#
# COMPACT_ATOMS: atom_id res chain seq x y z
N MET A 1 22.54 28.60 -38.83
CA MET A 1 23.03 27.97 -37.58
C MET A 1 21.87 27.52 -36.69
N ILE A 2 20.92 28.41 -36.37
CA ILE A 2 19.76 28.17 -35.50
C ILE A 2 18.82 27.04 -35.98
N GLU A 3 18.57 26.93 -37.29
CA GLU A 3 17.67 25.90 -37.83
C GLU A 3 18.19 24.46 -37.63
N LYS A 4 19.51 24.28 -37.77
CA LYS A 4 20.17 22.98 -37.56
C LYS A 4 20.09 22.56 -36.09
N GLU A 5 20.25 23.50 -35.18
CA GLU A 5 20.11 23.29 -33.73
C GLU A 5 18.67 22.95 -33.34
N ARG A 6 17.70 23.65 -33.91
CA ARG A 6 16.26 23.36 -33.72
C ARG A 6 15.89 21.98 -34.24
N HIS A 7 16.38 21.60 -35.42
CA HIS A 7 16.18 20.28 -35.99
C HIS A 7 16.77 19.18 -35.09
N TYR A 8 17.99 19.38 -34.60
CA TYR A 8 18.64 18.45 -33.68
C TYR A 8 17.85 18.31 -32.36
N SER A 9 17.43 19.42 -31.75
CA SER A 9 16.62 19.42 -30.53
C SER A 9 15.30 18.66 -30.71
N ASN A 10 14.61 18.89 -31.83
CA ASN A 10 13.38 18.16 -32.17
C ASN A 10 13.63 16.66 -32.32
N ARG A 11 14.72 16.27 -32.97
CA ARG A 11 15.11 14.87 -33.13
C ARG A 11 15.37 14.20 -31.78
N CYS A 12 16.19 14.81 -30.92
CA CYS A 12 16.45 14.28 -29.57
C CYS A 12 15.17 14.08 -28.77
N ARG A 13 14.24 15.04 -28.87
CA ARG A 13 12.93 14.97 -28.20
C ARG A 13 12.08 13.81 -28.75
N GLN A 14 12.04 13.63 -30.06
CA GLN A 14 11.32 12.53 -30.70
C GLN A 14 11.91 11.16 -30.35
N ASP A 15 13.24 11.04 -30.42
CA ASP A 15 13.96 9.81 -30.06
C ASP A 15 13.73 9.44 -28.60
N TYR A 16 13.73 10.43 -27.68
CA TYR A 16 13.39 10.24 -26.29
C TYR A 16 11.94 9.75 -26.09
N PHE A 17 10.96 10.40 -26.73
CA PHE A 17 9.56 9.97 -26.62
C PHE A 17 9.35 8.57 -27.18
N LYS A 18 10.01 8.24 -28.29
CA LYS A 18 9.97 6.91 -28.90
C LYS A 18 10.53 5.86 -27.95
N TYR A 19 11.72 6.11 -27.39
CA TYR A 19 12.34 5.20 -26.42
C TYR A 19 11.47 5.00 -25.17
N ALA A 20 10.93 6.09 -24.61
CA ALA A 20 10.07 6.03 -23.44
C ALA A 20 8.79 5.24 -23.70
N LYS A 21 8.14 5.47 -24.86
CA LYS A 21 6.94 4.76 -25.29
C LYS A 21 7.22 3.26 -25.47
N GLU A 22 8.25 2.90 -26.23
CA GLU A 22 8.61 1.50 -26.47
C GLU A 22 8.90 0.74 -25.17
N ARG A 23 9.57 1.40 -24.21
CA ARG A 23 9.85 0.81 -22.90
C ARG A 23 8.56 0.60 -22.10
N TRP A 24 7.68 1.60 -22.09
CA TRP A 24 6.41 1.53 -21.40
C TRP A 24 5.53 0.42 -21.96
N ASP A 25 5.33 0.39 -23.29
CA ASP A 25 4.48 -0.58 -23.97
C ASP A 25 4.97 -2.04 -23.76
N LYS A 26 6.28 -2.25 -23.58
CA LYS A 26 6.87 -3.57 -23.29
C LYS A 26 6.54 -4.09 -21.89
N SER A 27 6.56 -3.23 -20.88
CA SER A 27 6.41 -3.64 -19.47
C SER A 27 5.02 -3.41 -18.91
N HIS A 28 4.28 -2.45 -19.45
CA HIS A 28 3.00 -2.03 -18.93
C HIS A 28 1.91 -3.00 -19.37
N LYS A 29 1.27 -3.64 -18.39
CA LYS A 29 0.06 -4.43 -18.60
C LYS A 29 -1.08 -3.71 -17.88
N PRO A 30 -2.08 -3.17 -18.61
CA PRO A 30 -3.24 -2.61 -17.96
C PRO A 30 -3.98 -3.74 -17.21
N PRO A 31 -4.29 -3.57 -15.91
CA PRO A 31 -5.11 -4.54 -15.21
C PRO A 31 -6.53 -4.53 -15.77
N ASP A 32 -7.06 -5.70 -16.09
CA ASP A 32 -8.47 -5.85 -16.49
C ASP A 32 -9.30 -6.06 -15.22
N PHE A 33 -10.10 -5.05 -14.86
CA PHE A 33 -10.99 -5.09 -13.71
C PHE A 33 -12.43 -5.04 -14.18
N LYS A 34 -13.29 -5.85 -13.55
CA LYS A 34 -14.72 -5.89 -13.85
C LYS A 34 -15.53 -5.41 -12.66
N ILE A 35 -16.71 -4.89 -12.96
CA ILE A 35 -17.68 -4.51 -11.93
C ILE A 35 -18.06 -5.78 -11.15
N GLY A 36 -18.01 -5.71 -9.82
CA GLY A 36 -18.23 -6.85 -8.93
C GLY A 36 -16.98 -7.59 -8.48
N ASP A 37 -15.81 -7.33 -9.09
CA ASP A 37 -14.56 -7.96 -8.63
C ASP A 37 -14.19 -7.47 -7.23
N LEU A 38 -13.57 -8.38 -6.46
CA LEU A 38 -12.99 -8.07 -5.16
C LEU A 38 -11.54 -7.63 -5.35
N VAL A 39 -11.19 -6.52 -4.70
CA VAL A 39 -9.85 -5.93 -4.79
C VAL A 39 -9.34 -5.44 -3.45
N LEU A 40 -8.02 -5.45 -3.30
CA LEU A 40 -7.30 -4.92 -2.16
C LEU A 40 -6.86 -3.49 -2.42
N VAL A 41 -6.99 -2.61 -1.42
CA VAL A 41 -6.53 -1.21 -1.51
C VAL A 41 -5.23 -1.03 -0.76
N SER A 42 -4.22 -0.46 -1.44
CA SER A 42 -2.92 -0.16 -0.84
C SER A 42 -3.00 0.92 0.23
N THR A 43 -2.41 0.69 1.40
CA THR A 43 -2.39 1.62 2.54
C THR A 43 -1.21 2.61 2.50
N LEU A 44 -0.43 2.61 1.41
CA LEU A 44 0.80 3.40 1.28
C LEU A 44 0.56 4.90 1.54
N ASN A 45 -0.50 5.45 0.95
CA ASN A 45 -0.83 6.88 1.01
C ASN A 45 -1.85 7.23 2.11
N PHE A 46 -2.21 6.26 2.96
CA PHE A 46 -3.20 6.47 4.03
C PHE A 46 -2.51 6.74 5.37
N ASN A 47 -2.49 8.01 5.78
CA ASN A 47 -1.92 8.45 7.06
C ASN A 47 -2.83 8.19 8.26
N ASN A 48 -4.13 7.97 8.03
CA ASN A 48 -5.13 7.82 9.08
C ASN A 48 -5.28 6.37 9.59
N MET A 49 -4.40 5.46 9.15
CA MET A 49 -4.41 4.08 9.61
C MET A 49 -3.73 4.01 10.98
N LYS A 50 -4.49 3.59 11.99
CA LYS A 50 -4.01 3.46 13.38
C LYS A 50 -2.86 2.45 13.45
N GLY A 51 -1.75 2.84 14.07
CA GLY A 51 -0.61 1.96 14.38
C GLY A 51 0.73 2.46 13.84
N PRO A 52 1.86 1.86 14.25
CA PRO A 52 3.18 2.21 13.74
C PRO A 52 3.33 1.74 12.29
N LYS A 53 4.06 2.52 11.46
CA LYS A 53 4.26 2.28 10.02
C LYS A 53 4.79 0.86 9.69
N LYS A 54 5.50 0.22 10.62
CA LYS A 54 6.05 -1.13 10.45
C LYS A 54 5.04 -2.27 10.70
N LEU A 55 3.98 -2.02 11.46
CA LEU A 55 2.97 -3.03 11.83
C LEU A 55 1.64 -2.83 11.09
N LYS A 56 1.51 -1.78 10.27
CA LYS A 56 0.30 -1.59 9.47
C LYS A 56 0.31 -2.56 8.28
N ASP A 57 -0.85 -3.12 7.97
CA ASP A 57 -1.03 -3.91 6.76
C ASP A 57 -0.76 -3.05 5.53
N SER A 58 0.01 -3.56 4.57
CA SER A 58 0.28 -2.87 3.30
C SER A 58 -0.98 -2.71 2.44
N PHE A 59 -1.95 -3.60 2.62
CA PHE A 59 -3.23 -3.60 1.93
C PHE A 59 -4.37 -3.75 2.91
N SER A 60 -5.46 -3.03 2.68
CA SER A 60 -6.69 -3.14 3.45
C SER A 60 -7.74 -3.79 2.58
N GLY A 61 -8.40 -4.82 3.15
CA GLY A 61 -9.73 -5.34 2.80
C GLY A 61 -9.98 -5.76 1.35
N PRO A 62 -10.71 -6.86 1.11
CA PRO A 62 -11.37 -7.00 -0.18
C PRO A 62 -12.54 -6.00 -0.24
N PHE A 63 -12.49 -5.08 -1.18
CA PHE A 63 -13.58 -4.16 -1.52
C PHE A 63 -14.15 -4.53 -2.89
N MET A 64 -15.44 -4.31 -3.07
CA MET A 64 -16.10 -4.58 -4.34
C MET A 64 -15.98 -3.38 -5.27
N ILE A 65 -15.70 -3.65 -6.55
CA ILE A 65 -15.74 -2.63 -7.61
C ILE A 65 -17.20 -2.32 -7.94
N LYS A 66 -17.61 -1.07 -7.71
CA LYS A 66 -18.96 -0.57 -8.02
C LYS A 66 -19.06 -0.04 -9.46
N ALA A 67 -18.05 0.67 -9.92
CA ALA A 67 -18.01 1.25 -11.27
C ALA A 67 -16.57 1.45 -11.76
N LEU A 68 -16.39 1.51 -13.08
CA LEU A 68 -15.11 1.81 -13.72
C LEU A 68 -15.16 3.25 -14.26
N ASN A 69 -14.35 4.13 -13.68
CA ASN A 69 -14.30 5.54 -14.07
C ASN A 69 -13.17 5.74 -15.09
N GLY A 70 -13.30 5.07 -16.23
CA GLY A 70 -12.29 5.03 -17.30
C GLY A 70 -11.17 4.02 -17.05
N PRO A 71 -10.07 4.09 -17.83
CA PRO A 71 -9.04 3.04 -17.83
C PRO A 71 -8.13 3.06 -16.60
N ASN A 72 -8.06 4.18 -15.87
CA ASN A 72 -7.09 4.36 -14.79
C ASN A 72 -7.72 4.57 -13.42
N ALA A 73 -9.06 4.67 -13.32
CA ALA A 73 -9.73 4.91 -12.06
C ALA A 73 -10.92 3.97 -11.87
N VAL A 74 -11.06 3.47 -10.64
CA VAL A 74 -12.09 2.51 -10.25
C VAL A 74 -12.81 3.05 -9.03
N GLN A 75 -14.13 2.95 -9.02
CA GLN A 75 -14.96 3.30 -7.88
C GLN A 75 -15.23 2.06 -7.03
N LEU A 76 -14.82 2.12 -5.78
CA LEU A 76 -14.95 1.03 -4.81
C LEU A 76 -16.05 1.30 -3.79
N GLU A 77 -16.63 0.23 -3.27
CA GLU A 77 -17.46 0.27 -2.07
C GLU A 77 -16.57 0.15 -0.83
N LEU A 78 -16.14 1.30 -0.28
CA LEU A 78 -15.25 1.35 0.87
C LEU A 78 -16.03 1.17 2.19
N ILE A 79 -15.54 0.27 3.05
CA ILE A 79 -16.13 -0.06 4.35
C ILE A 79 -15.07 0.08 5.46
N GLY A 80 -15.50 0.32 6.69
CA GLY A 80 -14.63 0.33 7.87
C GLY A 80 -13.66 1.51 7.89
N LYS A 81 -12.36 1.25 8.04
CA LYS A 81 -11.32 2.29 8.19
C LYS A 81 -11.23 3.28 7.01
N LEU A 82 -11.75 2.89 5.85
CA LEU A 82 -11.68 3.65 4.60
C LEU A 82 -13.00 4.34 4.22
N MET A 83 -14.07 4.23 5.04
CA MET A 83 -15.38 4.81 4.72
C MET A 83 -15.35 6.34 4.48
N ASN A 84 -14.46 7.04 5.18
CA ASN A 84 -14.32 8.50 5.09
C ASN A 84 -13.41 8.93 3.93
N LYS A 85 -12.96 8.00 3.08
CA LYS A 85 -12.06 8.27 1.96
C LYS A 85 -12.85 8.26 0.66
N HIS A 86 -12.31 8.97 -0.33
CA HIS A 86 -12.95 9.06 -1.62
C HIS A 86 -13.02 7.66 -2.27
N PRO A 87 -14.19 7.21 -2.75
CA PRO A 87 -14.38 5.85 -3.26
C PRO A 87 -13.71 5.63 -4.63
N ALA A 88 -13.48 6.67 -5.42
CA ALA A 88 -12.72 6.54 -6.67
C ALA A 88 -11.22 6.56 -6.39
N LEU A 89 -10.55 5.45 -6.70
CA LEU A 89 -9.12 5.26 -6.53
C LEU A 89 -8.45 4.91 -7.87
N PRO A 90 -7.19 5.31 -8.06
CA PRO A 90 -6.44 4.92 -9.25
C PRO A 90 -6.10 3.43 -9.22
N VAL A 91 -6.07 2.82 -10.40
CA VAL A 91 -5.74 1.40 -10.62
C VAL A 91 -4.40 1.02 -9.97
N SER A 92 -3.42 1.92 -9.94
CA SER A 92 -2.10 1.66 -9.31
C SER A 92 -2.14 1.44 -7.80
N LEU A 93 -3.22 1.83 -7.11
CA LEU A 93 -3.39 1.63 -5.67
C LEU A 93 -4.25 0.40 -5.35
N ILE A 94 -4.62 -0.37 -6.36
CA ILE A 94 -5.57 -1.47 -6.26
C ILE A 94 -4.89 -2.75 -6.77
N GLU A 95 -5.06 -3.85 -6.03
CA GLU A 95 -4.62 -5.18 -6.45
C GLU A 95 -5.79 -6.16 -6.49
N PRO A 96 -5.82 -7.12 -7.44
CA PRO A 96 -6.86 -8.13 -7.50
C PRO A 96 -6.82 -9.02 -6.25
N TYR A 97 -7.97 -9.28 -5.64
CA TYR A 97 -8.07 -10.14 -4.48
C TYR A 97 -8.00 -11.62 -4.90
N SER A 98 -6.97 -12.33 -4.44
CA SER A 98 -6.87 -13.79 -4.59
C SER A 98 -7.31 -14.48 -3.29
N SER A 99 -8.41 -15.22 -3.37
CA SER A 99 -8.83 -16.09 -2.27
C SER A 99 -7.87 -17.27 -2.15
N SER A 100 -7.54 -17.68 -0.93
CA SER A 100 -6.69 -18.85 -0.71
C SER A 100 -7.42 -20.13 -1.18
N GLU A 101 -7.03 -20.64 -2.34
CA GLU A 101 -7.57 -21.90 -2.86
C GLU A 101 -7.09 -23.09 -2.03
N ARG A 102 -8.02 -23.74 -1.31
CA ARG A 102 -7.70 -24.92 -0.49
C ARG A 102 -7.16 -26.09 -1.30
N LYS A 103 -7.52 -26.18 -2.60
CA LYS A 103 -7.06 -27.25 -3.50
C LYS A 103 -5.57 -27.13 -3.82
N LEU A 104 -5.10 -25.92 -4.07
CA LEU A 104 -3.68 -25.64 -4.35
C LEU A 104 -2.82 -25.70 -3.08
N PHE A 105 -3.39 -25.31 -1.93
CA PHE A 105 -2.67 -25.23 -0.66
C PHE A 105 -3.39 -25.97 0.48
N PRO A 106 -3.46 -27.31 0.43
CA PRO A 106 -4.21 -28.11 1.41
C PRO A 106 -3.66 -28.03 2.84
N LEU A 107 -2.36 -27.73 3.00
CA LEU A 107 -1.71 -27.54 4.30
C LEU A 107 -1.97 -26.16 4.93
N ARG A 108 -2.52 -25.21 4.17
CA ARG A 108 -2.82 -23.85 4.67
C ARG A 108 -4.15 -23.85 5.43
N ASN A 109 -4.26 -24.70 6.45
CA ASN A 109 -5.39 -24.70 7.35
C ASN A 109 -5.13 -23.66 8.44
N LYS A 110 -6.13 -22.81 8.72
CA LYS A 110 -6.10 -21.92 9.89
C LYS A 110 -6.37 -22.76 11.14
N THR A 111 -5.41 -23.56 11.56
CA THR A 111 -5.49 -24.15 12.90
C THR A 111 -5.32 -23.00 13.89
N PRO A 112 -6.22 -22.87 14.89
CA PRO A 112 -5.97 -21.98 16.01
C PRO A 112 -4.59 -22.30 16.57
N LEU A 113 -3.73 -21.30 16.74
CA LEU A 113 -2.45 -21.49 17.39
C LEU A 113 -2.75 -21.88 18.84
N GLU A 114 -2.32 -23.07 19.25
CA GLU A 114 -2.31 -23.43 20.67
C GLU A 114 -1.31 -22.49 21.35
N ILE A 115 -1.84 -21.57 22.16
CA ILE A 115 -1.03 -20.68 22.96
C ILE A 115 -0.34 -21.59 23.99
N PRO A 116 0.99 -21.69 24.01
CA PRO A 116 1.67 -22.50 25.01
C PRO A 116 1.24 -22.02 26.39
N PRO A 117 1.09 -22.93 27.38
CA PRO A 117 0.82 -22.55 28.76
C PRO A 117 1.83 -21.47 29.15
N LEU A 118 1.31 -20.29 29.52
CA LEU A 118 2.15 -19.28 30.14
C LEU A 118 2.62 -19.92 31.44
N GLU A 119 3.91 -20.29 31.54
CA GLU A 119 4.46 -20.60 32.86
C GLU A 119 4.10 -19.42 33.74
N GLU A 120 3.46 -19.69 34.88
CA GLU A 120 3.20 -18.69 35.92
C GLU A 120 4.56 -18.16 36.37
N GLY A 121 5.12 -17.25 35.59
CA GLY A 121 6.27 -16.47 35.96
C GLY A 121 5.86 -15.75 37.22
N GLU A 122 6.62 -15.98 38.29
CA GLU A 122 6.43 -15.38 39.61
C GLU A 122 5.87 -13.96 39.44
N GLU A 123 4.70 -13.71 40.04
CA GLU A 123 4.06 -12.40 39.98
C GLU A 123 5.08 -11.34 40.36
N LYS A 124 5.63 -10.64 39.35
CA LYS A 124 6.64 -9.63 39.58
C LYS A 124 5.95 -8.48 40.27
N LYS A 125 6.09 -8.42 41.59
CA LYS A 125 5.58 -7.34 42.42
C LYS A 125 6.18 -6.04 41.90
N ILE A 126 5.33 -5.15 41.39
CA ILE A 126 5.77 -3.87 40.85
C ILE A 126 6.29 -3.03 42.03
N VAL A 127 7.62 -2.96 42.18
CA VAL A 127 8.24 -2.25 43.31
C VAL A 127 8.07 -0.74 43.19
N LYS A 128 8.07 -0.20 41.96
CA LYS A 128 7.97 1.25 41.73
C LYS A 128 7.47 1.57 40.33
N VAL A 129 6.43 2.38 40.24
CA VAL A 129 5.99 3.00 38.99
C VAL A 129 6.64 4.38 38.90
N LEU A 130 7.55 4.58 37.95
CA LEU A 130 8.16 5.88 37.67
C LEU A 130 7.16 6.73 36.88
N LYS A 131 6.63 7.80 37.50
CA LYS A 131 5.63 8.71 36.90
C LYS A 131 6.18 9.57 35.75
N GLU A 132 7.48 9.81 35.70
CA GLU A 132 8.07 10.80 34.81
C GLU A 132 9.26 10.26 34.03
N ARG A 133 9.24 10.50 32.72
CA ARG A 133 10.38 10.29 31.83
C ARG A 133 11.33 11.49 31.99
N ARG A 134 12.45 11.33 32.68
CA ARG A 134 13.56 12.30 32.58
C ARG A 134 14.19 12.19 31.20
N THR A 135 13.89 13.13 30.32
CA THR A 135 14.66 13.35 29.10
C THR A 135 15.85 14.23 29.45
N GLU A 136 17.08 13.75 29.24
CA GLU A 136 18.26 14.61 29.28
C GLU A 136 18.09 15.72 28.25
N LYS A 137 18.15 16.98 28.71
CA LYS A 137 18.26 18.13 27.81
C LYS A 137 19.59 17.98 27.07
N LYS A 138 19.55 17.70 25.76
CA LYS A 138 20.70 17.91 24.89
C LYS A 138 21.16 19.36 25.09
N LYS A 139 22.38 19.56 25.58
CA LYS A 139 23.01 20.89 25.57
C LYS A 139 22.98 21.37 24.12
N GLY A 140 22.27 22.47 23.89
CA GLY A 140 22.25 23.13 22.59
C GLY A 140 23.68 23.46 22.21
N ASN A 141 24.06 23.10 20.98
CA ASN A 141 25.23 23.62 20.32
C ASN A 141 24.93 25.10 20.06
N THR A 142 25.55 26.00 20.83
CA THR A 142 25.56 27.43 20.50
C THR A 142 26.78 27.69 19.63
N LEU A 143 26.53 28.43 18.55
CA LEU A 143 27.45 28.92 17.53
C LEU A 143 28.69 29.61 18.10
#